data_AF-A0A4S0UPP8-F1
#
_entry.id   AF-A0A4S0UPP8-F1
#
_cell.length_a   1.000
_cell.length_b   1.000
_cell.length_c   1.000
_cell.angle_alpha   90.00
_cell.angle_beta   90.00
_cell.angle_gamma   90.00
#
_symmetry.space_group_name_H-M   'P 1'
#
loop_
_entity.id
_entity.type
_entity.pdbx_description
1 polymer ?
#
loop_
_entity_poly.entity_id
_entity_poly.type
_entity_poly.pdbx_seq_one_letter_code
_entity_poly.pdbx_strand_id
1 'polypeptide(L)'
;VDHGLISSPLPLIYNRMAVYIGMVHIMLPMMILPLVSAMMGIDKSLMAAARSMGARPATAFWRVFFPLSMPGVRSGCLLVFVVCLGFYIAPAALGGLGDAMLST
;
A
#
# COMPACT_ATOMS: atom_id res chain seq x y z
N VAL A 1 3.08 15.09 29.93
CA VAL A 1 2.90 16.16 28.91
C VAL A 1 1.69 15.75 28.09
N ASP A 2 0.53 16.05 28.64
CA ASP A 2 -0.76 15.85 28.02
C ASP A 2 -0.93 16.95 26.98
N HIS A 3 -0.53 16.66 25.75
CA HIS A 3 -0.83 17.52 24.63
C HIS A 3 -2.35 17.51 24.44
N GLY A 4 -3.03 18.50 25.02
CA GLY A 4 -4.48 18.75 24.95
C GLY A 4 -4.98 19.06 23.54
N LEU A 5 -4.72 18.15 22.61
CA LEU A 5 -5.13 18.20 21.21
C LEU A 5 -6.54 17.60 21.01
N ILE A 6 -7.14 17.00 22.04
CA ILE A 6 -8.46 16.38 21.96
C ILE A 6 -9.33 16.71 23.19
N SER A 7 -10.46 17.38 22.95
CA SER A 7 -11.40 17.86 23.97
C SER A 7 -12.40 16.79 24.44
N SER A 8 -12.45 15.66 23.74
CA SER A 8 -13.29 14.49 24.02
C SER A 8 -12.64 13.26 23.37
N PRO A 9 -12.74 12.04 23.93
CA PRO A 9 -12.23 10.84 23.26
C PRO A 9 -12.91 10.74 21.89
N LEU A 10 -12.12 10.77 20.79
CA LEU A 10 -12.68 10.57 19.47
C LEU A 10 -13.40 9.20 19.48
N PRO A 11 -14.72 9.14 19.21
CA PRO A 11 -15.43 7.88 19.10
C PRO A 11 -14.95 7.19 17.83
N LEU A 12 -13.82 6.48 17.92
CA LEU A 12 -13.23 5.66 16.85
C LEU A 12 -13.91 4.29 16.78
N ILE A 13 -14.52 3.84 17.88
CA ILE A 13 -15.40 2.68 17.89
C ILE A 13 -16.71 3.09 17.18
N TYR A 14 -17.00 2.47 16.03
CA TYR A 14 -18.14 2.73 15.13
C TYR A 14 -18.08 3.94 14.18
N ASN A 15 -16.93 4.61 14.02
CA ASN A 15 -16.82 5.69 13.03
C ASN A 15 -16.32 5.17 11.68
N ARG A 16 -16.97 5.57 10.59
CA ARG A 16 -16.58 5.24 9.20
C ARG A 16 -15.12 5.58 8.93
N MET A 17 -14.61 6.66 9.52
CA MET A 17 -13.20 7.04 9.42
C MET A 17 -12.27 6.03 10.09
N ALA A 18 -12.62 5.51 11.27
CA ALA A 18 -11.80 4.51 11.97
C ALA A 18 -11.72 3.20 11.18
N VAL A 19 -12.83 2.80 10.55
CA VAL A 19 -12.89 1.63 9.68
C VAL A 19 -12.00 1.82 8.45
N TYR A 20 -12.06 2.97 7.78
CA TYR A 20 -11.18 3.26 6.64
C TYR A 20 -9.70 3.28 7.03
N ILE A 21 -9.36 3.91 8.16
CA ILE A 21 -7.99 3.93 8.66
C ILE A 21 -7.52 2.51 8.98
N GLY A 22 -8.35 1.69 9.62
CA GLY A 22 -8.04 0.29 9.93
C GLY A 22 -7.84 -0.58 8.69
N MET A 23 -8.72 -0.47 7.69
CA MET A 23 -8.57 -1.18 6.42
C MET A 23 -7.30 -0.76 5.68
N VAL A 24 -7.01 0.54 5.62
CA VAL A 24 -5.78 1.06 5.00
C VAL A 24 -4.55 0.53 5.73
N HIS A 25 -4.55 0.48 7.07
CA HIS A 25 -3.43 -0.05 7.86
C HIS A 25 -3.15 -1.53 7.58
N ILE A 26 -4.18 -2.35 7.37
CA ILE A 26 -4.01 -3.78 7.06
C ILE A 26 -3.49 -3.96 5.62
N MET A 27 -3.98 -3.13 4.69
CA MET A 27 -3.71 -3.29 3.26
C MET A 27 -2.39 -2.63 2.81
N LEU A 28 -1.93 -1.59 3.53
CA LEU A 28 -0.66 -0.90 3.30
C LEU A 28 0.56 -1.84 3.26
N PRO A 29 0.85 -2.64 4.32
CA PRO A 29 2.05 -3.48 4.35
C PRO A 29 2.02 -4.56 3.25
N MET A 30 0.84 -5.09 2.94
CA MET A 30 0.63 -6.02 1.83
C MET A 30 0.96 -5.40 0.46
N MET A 31 0.72 -4.10 0.28
CA MET A 31 1.08 -3.38 -0.94
C MET A 31 2.55 -2.93 -0.97
N ILE A 32 3.13 -2.59 0.18
CA ILE A 32 4.52 -2.11 0.27
C ILE A 32 5.52 -3.19 -0.17
N LEU A 33 5.32 -4.44 0.26
CA LEU A 33 6.22 -5.55 -0.08
C LEU A 33 6.48 -5.73 -1.59
N PRO A 34 5.44 -5.87 -2.44
CA PRO A 34 5.65 -6.00 -3.88
C PRO A 34 6.14 -4.71 -4.53
N LEU A 35 5.76 -3.55 -4.00
CA LEU A 35 6.23 -2.26 -4.47
C LEU A 35 7.73 -2.10 -4.25
N VAL A 36 8.23 -2.45 -3.06
CA VAL A 36 9.67 -2.45 -2.74
C VAL A 36 10.42 -3.49 -3.59
N SER A 37 9.86 -4.68 -3.79
CA SER A 37 10.45 -5.70 -4.68
C SER A 37 10.65 -5.18 -6.10
N ALA A 38 9.69 -4.45 -6.64
CA ALA A 38 9.80 -3.87 -7.98
C ALA A 38 10.82 -2.70 -8.03
N MET A 39 10.88 -1.89 -6.97
CA MET A 39 11.84 -0.80 -6.86
C MET A 39 13.29 -1.28 -6.67
N MET A 40 13.51 -2.40 -5.98
CA MET A 40 14.84 -3.00 -5.84
C MET A 40 15.41 -3.51 -7.17
N GLY A 41 14.56 -3.77 -8.16
CA GLY A 41 14.99 -4.13 -9.53
C GLY A 41 15.52 -2.95 -10.35
N ILE A 42 15.41 -1.71 -9.85
CA ILE A 42 15.91 -0.51 -10.54
C ILE A 42 17.41 -0.38 -10.33
N ASP A 43 18.16 -0.25 -11.42
CA ASP A 43 19.61 -0.07 -11.38
C ASP A 43 20.00 1.27 -10.73
N LYS A 44 20.80 1.17 -9.66
CA LYS A 44 21.34 2.31 -8.91
C LYS A 44 22.32 3.15 -9.75
N SER A 45 22.88 2.59 -10.81
CA SER A 45 23.78 3.27 -11.74
C SER A 45 23.11 4.47 -12.43
N LEU A 46 21.81 4.39 -12.70
CA LEU A 46 21.02 5.47 -13.33
C LEU A 46 20.95 6.72 -12.44
N MET A 47 20.85 6.53 -11.12
CA MET A 47 20.87 7.64 -10.17
C MET A 47 22.27 8.26 -10.04
N ALA A 48 23.32 7.45 -10.15
CA ALA A 48 24.71 7.94 -10.18
C ALA A 48 25.00 8.73 -11.45
N ALA A 49 24.57 8.24 -12.62
CA ALA A 49 24.71 8.92 -13.91
C ALA A 49 23.96 10.26 -13.94
N ALA A 50 22.74 10.32 -13.40
CA ALA A 50 21.97 11.55 -13.29
C ALA A 50 22.68 12.60 -12.43
N ARG A 51 23.31 12.18 -11.32
CA ARG A 51 24.10 13.08 -10.46
C ARG A 51 25.37 13.57 -11.15
N SER A 52 26.07 12.68 -11.87
CA SER A 52 27.26 13.07 -12.66
C SER A 52 26.93 14.05 -13.79
N MET A 53 25.70 14.02 -14.32
CA MET A 53 25.19 14.98 -15.29
C MET A 53 24.73 16.33 -14.67
N GLY A 54 24.92 16.54 -13.37
CA GLY A 54 24.56 17.77 -12.68
C GLY A 54 23.10 17.86 -12.21
N ALA A 55 22.33 16.77 -12.25
CA ALA A 55 20.95 16.78 -11.77
C ALA A 55 20.90 16.85 -10.24
N ARG A 56 20.08 17.79 -9.72
CA ARG A 56 19.78 17.87 -8.28
C ARG A 56 19.03 16.60 -7.83
N PRO A 57 19.18 16.16 -6.56
CA PRO A 57 18.56 14.90 -6.08
C PRO A 57 17.05 14.81 -6.31
N ALA A 58 16.32 15.91 -6.12
CA ALA A 58 14.87 15.97 -6.37
C ALA A 58 14.54 15.83 -7.87
N THR A 59 15.33 16.44 -8.75
CA THR A 59 15.15 16.33 -10.21
C THR A 59 15.48 14.93 -10.71
N ALA A 60 16.54 14.31 -10.19
CA ALA A 60 16.90 12.93 -10.49
C ALA A 60 15.79 11.95 -10.06
N PHE A 61 15.19 12.18 -8.89
CA PHE A 61 14.05 11.38 -8.43
C PHE A 61 12.85 11.48 -9.38
N TRP A 62 12.35 12.69 -9.66
CA TRP A 62 11.15 12.87 -10.47
C TRP A 62 11.34 12.52 -11.94
N ARG A 63 12.54 12.73 -12.50
CA ARG A 63 12.79 12.60 -13.93
C ARG A 63 13.40 11.25 -14.34
N VAL A 64 14.08 10.58 -13.41
CA VAL A 64 14.73 9.28 -13.69
C VAL A 64 14.05 8.19 -12.87
N PHE A 65 14.04 8.32 -11.54
CA PHE A 65 13.58 7.25 -10.66
C PHE A 65 12.06 7.00 -10.74
N PHE A 66 11.25 8.05 -10.74
CA PHE A 66 9.78 7.97 -10.81
C PHE A 66 9.27 7.31 -12.10
N PRO A 67 9.68 7.72 -13.32
CA PRO A 67 9.26 7.02 -14.53
C PRO A 67 9.81 5.59 -14.62
N LEU A 68 11.02 5.32 -14.11
CA LEU A 68 11.56 3.95 -14.07
C LEU A 68 10.82 3.03 -13.09
N SER A 69 10.25 3.60 -12.02
CA SER A 69 9.43 2.84 -11.06
C SER A 69 8.00 2.64 -11.54
N MET A 70 7.51 3.40 -12.54
CA MET A 70 6.18 3.24 -13.15
C MET A 70 5.86 1.81 -13.65
N PRO A 71 6.74 1.08 -14.37
CA PRO A 71 6.52 -0.35 -14.67
C PRO A 71 6.45 -1.21 -13.40
N GLY A 72 7.22 -0.88 -12.37
CA GLY A 72 7.16 -1.55 -11.07
C GLY A 72 5.85 -1.32 -10.32
N VAL A 73 5.35 -0.08 -10.35
CA VAL A 73 4.03 0.28 -9.79
C VAL A 73 2.92 -0.48 -10.52
N ARG A 74 2.98 -0.58 -11.86
CA ARG A 74 2.00 -1.35 -12.63
C ARG A 74 2.02 -2.84 -12.26
N SER A 75 3.20 -3.43 -12.14
CA SER A 75 3.36 -4.83 -11.70
C SER A 75 2.86 -5.05 -10.27
N GLY A 76 3.20 -4.15 -9.34
CA GLY A 76 2.73 -4.18 -7.95
C GLY A 76 1.22 -4.02 -7.82
N CYS A 77 0.61 -3.10 -8.58
CA CYS A 77 -0.84 -2.95 -8.65
C CYS A 77 -1.53 -4.21 -9.16
N LEU A 78 -0.98 -4.87 -10.20
CA LEU A 78 -1.51 -6.13 -10.71
C LEU A 78 -1.45 -7.24 -9.66
N LEU A 79 -0.32 -7.36 -8.94
CA LEU A 79 -0.19 -8.35 -7.87
C LEU A 79 -1.20 -8.10 -6.74
N VAL A 80 -1.32 -6.86 -6.27
CA VAL A 80 -2.29 -6.49 -5.22
C VAL A 80 -3.72 -6.69 -5.71
N PHE A 81 -4.03 -6.37 -6.98
CA PHE A 81 -5.34 -6.61 -7.57
C PHE A 81 -5.70 -8.11 -7.55
N VAL A 82 -4.76 -8.98 -7.94
CA VAL A 82 -4.93 -10.43 -7.90
C VAL A 82 -5.12 -10.93 -6.47
N VAL A 83 -4.34 -10.42 -5.51
CA VAL A 83 -4.47 -10.77 -4.08
C VAL A 83 -5.83 -10.33 -3.54
N CYS A 84 -6.28 -9.11 -3.85
CA CYS A 84 -7.60 -8.61 -3.45
C CYS A 84 -8.74 -9.44 -4.05
N LEU A 85 -8.64 -9.83 -5.33
CA LEU A 85 -9.57 -10.78 -5.92
C LEU A 85 -9.54 -12.12 -5.19
N GLY A 86 -8.36 -12.62 -4.82
CA GLY A 86 -8.21 -13.82 -4.00
C GLY A 86 -8.91 -13.69 -2.64
N PHE A 87 -8.76 -12.57 -1.93
CA PHE A 87 -9.47 -12.33 -0.66
C PHE A 87 -10.98 -12.10 -0.81
N TYR A 88 -11.48 -11.77 -2.00
CA TYR A 88 -12.91 -11.66 -2.28
C TYR A 88 -13.50 -13.00 -2.78
N ILE A 89 -12.74 -13.74 -3.58
CA ILE A 89 -13.12 -15.03 -4.18
C ILE A 89 -12.95 -16.16 -3.17
N ALA A 90 -11.89 -16.16 -2.35
CA ALA A 90 -11.63 -17.23 -1.39
C ALA A 90 -12.73 -17.34 -0.33
N PRO A 91 -13.27 -16.27 0.28
CA PRO A 91 -14.42 -16.39 1.17
C PRO A 91 -15.68 -16.77 0.39
N ALA A 92 -15.89 -16.25 -0.81
CA ALA A 92 -17.07 -16.62 -1.62
C ALA A 92 -17.05 -18.10 -2.07
N ALA A 93 -15.86 -18.69 -2.29
CA ALA A 93 -15.68 -20.06 -2.75
C ALA A 93 -15.45 -21.08 -1.62
N LEU A 94 -14.85 -20.69 -0.48
CA LEU A 94 -14.67 -21.55 0.70
C LEU A 94 -15.83 -21.46 1.70
N GLY A 95 -16.69 -20.46 1.62
CA GLY A 95 -17.85 -20.31 2.53
C GLY A 95 -18.31 -18.86 2.61
N GLY A 96 -19.08 -18.39 1.63
CA GLY A 96 -19.61 -17.04 1.65
C GLY A 96 -20.68 -16.92 2.72
N LEU A 97 -20.38 -16.26 3.85
CA LEU A 97 -21.33 -15.66 4.80
C LEU A 97 -22.56 -16.52 5.23
N GLY A 98 -22.47 -17.85 5.16
CA GLY A 98 -23.59 -18.77 5.44
C GLY A 98 -23.42 -19.65 6.68
N ASP A 99 -22.21 -20.11 7.02
CA ASP A 99 -22.05 -21.24 7.95
C ASP A 99 -21.11 -20.97 9.14
N ALA A 100 -21.21 -19.78 9.74
CA ALA A 100 -20.80 -19.58 11.14
C ALA A 100 -21.98 -19.12 12.00
N MET A 101 -23.21 -19.47 11.60
CA MET A 101 -24.43 -19.14 12.34
C MET A 101 -25.48 -20.26 12.29
N LEU A 102 -25.06 -21.51 12.40
CA LEU A 102 -25.91 -22.61 12.87
C LEU A 102 -25.35 -23.15 14.19
N SER A 103 -25.44 -22.30 15.22
CA SER A 103 -25.61 -22.77 16.59
C SER A 103 -27.08 -22.57 16.92
N THR A 104 -27.87 -23.59 16.60
CA THR A 104 -29.16 -23.92 17.22
C THR A 104 -29.15 -25.43 17.38
#